data_AF-A0A3D2HT06-F1
#
_entry.id   AF-A0A3D2HT06-F1
#
_cell.length_a   1.000
_cell.length_b   1.000
_cell.length_c   1.000
_cell.angle_alpha   90.00
_cell.angle_beta   90.00
_cell.angle_gamma   90.00
#
_symmetry.space_group_name_H-M   'P 1'
#
loop_
_entity.id
_entity.type
_entity.pdbx_description
1 polymer ?
#
loop_
_entity_poly.entity_id
_entity_poly.type
_entity_poly.pdbx_seq_one_letter_code
_entity_poly.pdbx_strand_id
1 'polypeptide(L)' 'MNKKMTFEEANAKLEEIVNNMENKGLTLQESVEQYAQACELLAFCMKELESCKGQIEDINERIQHIKNGEGNLVEN' A
#
# COMPACT_ATOMS: atom_id res chain seq x y z
N MET A 1 20.66 11.12 -1.61
CA MET A 1 19.42 10.98 -0.81
C MET A 1 18.63 9.81 -1.37
N ASN A 2 18.46 8.72 -0.61
CA ASN A 2 17.59 7.61 -1.02
C ASN A 2 16.14 8.03 -0.81
N LYS A 3 15.46 8.42 -1.88
CA LYS A 3 14.03 8.72 -1.85
C LYS A 3 13.31 7.38 -1.65
N LYS A 4 12.56 7.25 -0.56
CA LYS A 4 11.67 6.08 -0.36
C LYS A 4 10.53 6.19 -1.38
N MET A 5 10.20 5.07 -2.01
CA MET A 5 9.08 4.96 -2.95
C MET A 5 7.75 5.20 -2.23
N THR A 6 6.80 5.90 -2.86
CA THR A 6 5.42 6.06 -2.35
C THR A 6 4.47 5.02 -2.92
N PHE A 7 3.26 4.90 -2.35
CA PHE A 7 2.19 4.05 -2.88
C PHE A 7 1.82 4.43 -4.32
N GLU A 8 1.62 5.72 -4.59
CA GLU A 8 1.23 6.22 -5.92
C GLU A 8 2.33 5.95 -6.95
N GLU A 9 3.60 6.12 -6.57
CA GLU A 9 4.75 5.78 -7.43
C GLU A 9 4.81 4.28 -7.73
N ALA A 10 4.52 3.42 -6.74
CA ALA A 10 4.51 1.96 -6.93
C ALA A 10 3.32 1.50 -7.79
N ASN A 11 2.13 2.07 -7.57
CA ASN A 11 0.94 1.76 -8.34
C ASN A 11 1.07 2.19 -9.81
N ALA A 12 1.62 3.38 -10.06
CA ALA A 12 1.89 3.84 -11.43
C ALA A 12 2.85 2.91 -12.19
N LYS A 13 3.89 2.40 -11.52
CA LYS A 13 4.80 1.40 -12.12
C LYS A 13 4.10 0.06 -12.37
N LEU A 14 3.21 -0.36 -11.46
CA LEU A 14 2.44 -1.59 -11.65
C LEU A 14 1.53 -1.49 -12.88
N GLU A 15 0.86 -0.34 -13.08
CA GLU A 15 0.06 -0.06 -14.28
C GLU A 15 0.91 -0.09 -15.55
N GLU A 16 2.11 0.48 -15.52
CA GLU A 16 3.07 0.41 -16.64
C GLU A 16 3.45 -1.03 -16.98
N ILE A 17 3.77 -1.85 -15.97
CA ILE A 17 4.10 -3.26 -16.17
C ILE A 17 2.92 -4.02 -16.78
N VAL A 18 1.70 -3.82 -16.26
CA VAL A 18 0.49 -4.45 -16.82
C VAL A 18 0.31 -4.06 -18.28
N ASN A 19 0.42 -2.78 -18.61
CA ASN A 19 0.34 -2.31 -19.99
C ASN A 19 1.42 -2.97 -20.89
N ASN A 20 2.65 -3.12 -20.39
CA ASN A 20 3.72 -3.78 -21.14
C ASN A 20 3.46 -5.28 -21.35
N MET A 21 2.88 -5.97 -20.35
CA MET A 21 2.54 -7.38 -20.44
C MET A 21 1.35 -7.65 -21.38
N GLU A 22 0.40 -6.71 -21.48
CA GLU A 22 -0.74 -6.81 -22.39
C GLU A 22 -0.36 -6.56 -23.86
N ASN A 23 0.63 -5.70 -24.09
CA ASN A 23 1.15 -5.39 -25.40
C ASN A 23 2.05 -6.54 -25.89
N LYS A 24 1.45 -7.49 -26.61
CA LYS A 24 2.11 -8.66 -27.23
C LYS A 24 3.42 -8.26 -27.93
N GLY A 25 4.54 -8.52 -27.26
CA GLY A 25 5.87 -8.10 -27.71
C GLY A 25 7.01 -8.54 -26.79
N LEU A 26 6.71 -8.93 -25.54
CA LEU A 26 7.67 -9.50 -24.62
C LEU A 26 8.04 -10.94 -24.98
N THR A 27 9.32 -11.26 -24.85
CA THR A 27 9.80 -12.64 -24.78
C THR A 27 9.33 -13.31 -23.49
N LEU A 28 9.45 -14.64 -23.42
CA LEU A 28 9.12 -15.40 -22.21
C LEU A 28 9.96 -14.94 -21.01
N GLN A 29 11.26 -14.68 -21.23
CA GLN A 29 12.17 -14.24 -20.18
C GLN A 29 11.77 -12.86 -19.64
N GLU A 30 11.53 -11.89 -20.53
CA GLU A 30 11.06 -10.56 -20.14
C GLU A 30 9.71 -10.62 -19.43
N SER A 31 8.82 -11.53 -19.83
CA SER A 31 7.52 -11.72 -19.18
C SER A 31 7.68 -12.20 -17.72
N VAL A 32 8.64 -13.09 -17.46
CA VAL A 32 8.95 -13.56 -16.09
C VAL A 32 9.55 -12.44 -15.25
N GLU A 33 10.43 -11.62 -15.83
CA GLU A 33 11.05 -10.48 -15.14
C GLU A 33 10.03 -9.40 -14.78
N GLN A 34 9.16 -9.03 -15.72
CA GLN A 34 8.05 -8.10 -15.51
C GLN A 34 7.10 -8.61 -14.41
N TYR A 35 6.76 -9.91 -14.45
CA TYR A 35 5.91 -10.51 -13.42
C TYR A 35 6.56 -10.46 -12.03
N ALA A 36 7.84 -10.80 -11.92
CA ALA A 36 8.56 -10.73 -10.65
C ALA A 36 8.56 -9.29 -10.07
N GLN A 37 8.84 -8.31 -10.92
CA GLN A 37 8.79 -6.90 -10.53
C GLN A 37 7.39 -6.47 -10.11
N ALA A 38 6.34 -6.90 -10.82
CA ALA A 38 4.96 -6.64 -10.45
C ALA A 38 4.62 -7.23 -9.06
N CYS A 39 5.09 -8.43 -8.74
CA CYS A 39 4.89 -9.05 -7.42
C CYS A 39 5.55 -8.25 -6.30
N GLU A 40 6.77 -7.72 -6.52
CA GLU A 40 7.45 -6.88 -5.52
C GLU A 40 6.71 -5.57 -5.28
N LEU A 41 6.26 -4.90 -6.35
CA LEU A 41 5.47 -3.68 -6.25
C LEU A 41 4.13 -3.92 -5.57
N LEU A 42 3.44 -5.02 -5.91
CA LEU A 42 2.18 -5.41 -5.29
C LEU A 42 2.35 -5.67 -3.79
N ALA A 43 3.40 -6.38 -3.40
CA ALA A 43 3.70 -6.62 -1.99
C ALA A 43 3.93 -5.32 -1.21
N PHE A 44 4.63 -4.35 -1.82
CA PHE A 44 4.78 -3.02 -1.24
C PHE A 44 3.43 -2.30 -1.11
N CYS A 45 2.62 -2.27 -2.18
CA CYS A 45 1.30 -1.63 -2.16
C CYS A 45 0.38 -2.22 -1.09
N MET A 46 0.33 -3.56 -0.97
CA MET A 46 -0.46 -4.23 0.07
C MET A 46 -0.02 -3.85 1.48
N LYS A 47 1.29 -3.71 1.70
CA LYS A 47 1.82 -3.29 3.00
C LYS A 47 1.42 -1.87 3.37
N GLU A 48 1.49 -0.94 2.43
CA GLU A 48 1.06 0.45 2.66
C GLU A 48 -0.44 0.53 2.92
N LEU A 49 -1.26 -0.24 2.18
CA LEU A 49 -2.70 -0.32 2.41
C LEU A 49 -3.05 -0.85 3.80
N GLU A 50 -2.38 -1.93 4.24
CA GLU A 50 -2.60 -2.48 5.58
C GLU A 50 -2.20 -1.50 6.68
N SER A 51 -1.08 -0.78 6.50
CA SER A 51 -0.67 0.29 7.43
C SER A 51 -1.72 1.40 7.52
N CYS A 52 -2.23 1.87 6.37
CA CYS A 52 -3.27 2.90 6.34
C CYS A 52 -4.57 2.41 6.98
N LYS A 53 -4.95 1.15 6.76
CA LYS A 53 -6.13 0.54 7.37
C LYS A 53 -6.01 0.53 8.90
N GLY A 54 -4.87 0.08 9.45
CA GLY A 54 -4.64 0.10 10.90
C GLY A 54 -4.73 1.51 11.50
N GLN A 55 -4.19 2.52 10.81
CA GLN A 55 -4.32 3.92 11.24
C GLN A 55 -5.78 4.39 11.28
N ILE A 56 -6.60 3.98 10.30
CA ILE A 56 -8.03 4.32 10.27
C ILE A 56 -8.78 3.62 11.41
N GLU A 57 -8.45 2.36 11.69
CA GLU A 57 -9.02 1.60 12.81
C GLU A 57 -8.70 2.28 14.16
N ASP A 58 -7.43 2.65 14.40
CA ASP A 58 -7.01 3.38 15.60
C ASP A 58 -7.76 4.72 15.77
N ILE A 59 -7.92 5.47 14.66
CA ILE A 59 -8.66 6.74 14.67
C ILE A 59 -10.13 6.49 15.03
N ASN A 60 -10.74 5.46 14.46
CA ASN A 60 -12.13 5.11 14.73
C ASN A 60 -12.33 4.72 16.20
N GLU A 61 -11.45 3.90 16.77
CA GLU A 61 -11.48 3.52 18.19
C GLU A 61 -11.39 4.76 19.09
N ARG A 62 -10.44 5.66 18.83
CA ARG A 62 -10.31 6.92 19.57
C ARG A 62 -11.57 7.78 19.49
N ILE A 63 -12.21 7.86 18.32
CA ILE A 63 -13.48 8.57 18.14
C ILE A 63 -14.61 7.92 18.95
N GLN A 64 -14.67 6.58 19.02
CA GLN A 64 -15.68 5.88 19.82
C GLN A 64 -15.51 6.16 21.32
N HIS A 65 -14.29 6.12 21.85
CA HIS A 65 -14.03 6.44 23.26
C HIS A 65 -14.43 7.88 23.62
N ILE A 66 -14.17 8.86 22.73
CA ILE A 66 -14.60 10.26 22.91
C ILE A 66 -16.12 10.36 22.94
N LYS A 67 -16.82 9.67 22.02
CA LYS A 67 -18.30 9.70 21.94
C LYS A 67 -18.96 9.07 23.16
N ASN A 68 -18.36 8.04 23.75
CA ASN A 68 -18.91 7.31 24.89
C ASN A 68 -18.65 7.99 26.24
N GLY A 69 -17.99 9.16 26.27
CA GLY A 69 -17.79 9.93 27.49
C GLY A 69 -16.70 9.38 28.43
N GLU A 70 -15.88 8.42 27.99
CA GLU A 70 -14.72 7.89 28.74
C GLU A 70 -13.49 8.84 28.67
N GLY A 71 -13.72 10.11 28.34
CA GLY A 71 -12.71 11.16 28.31
C GLY A 71 -12.50 11.84 29.66
N ASN A 72 -12.23 11.07 30.72
CA ASN A 72 -11.41 11.50 31.87
C ASN A 72 -11.28 10.37 32.90
N LEU A 73 -10.18 9.63 32.85
CA LEU A 73 -9.59 8.96 34.02
C LEU A 73 -8.06 9.06 33.89
N VAL A 74 -7.55 10.29 33.95
CA VAL A 74 -6.22 10.51 34.53
C VAL A 74 -6.51 10.99 35.95
N GLU A 75 -6.80 10.05 36.85
CA GLU A 75 -6.67 10.30 38.28
C GLU A 75 -5.18 10.21 38.66
N ASN A 76 -4.79 11.10 39.57
CA ASN A 76 -3.41 11.36 40.00
C ASN A 76 -2.64 10.14 40.51
#